data_AF-F5Y5K3-F1
#
_entry.id   AF-F5Y5K3-F1
#
_cell.length_a   1.000
_cell.length_b   1.000
_cell.length_c   1.000
_cell.angle_alpha   90.00
_cell.angle_beta   90.00
_cell.angle_gamma   90.00
#
_symmetry.space_group_name_H-M   'P 1'
#
loop_
_entity.id
_entity.type
_entity.pdbx_description
1 polymer ?
#
loop_
_entity_poly.entity_id
_entity_poly.type
_entity_poly.pdbx_seq_one_letter_code
_entity_poly.pdbx_strand_id
1 'polypeptide(L)'
;MADVTRANVRAMRELDELQNANHGWADRVADLVARACGHIGFVIVHAIGFAAWMIWNSLAGNPPDPYPFTLLTLFASAEGIFLMSFILISQNYQGRLAERRNQLDLQINLLAEQENSKMLLLLEAIAKKVGALQGDDPEVGVLVQATDPEKLAGQIDEAYRETEDSPQDAQK
;
A
#
# COMPACT_ATOMS: atom_id res chain seq x y z
N MET A 1 -21.14 -19.42 -8.27
CA MET A 1 -19.77 -19.18 -7.76
C MET A 1 -18.84 -18.68 -8.86
N ALA A 2 -18.50 -19.48 -9.89
CA ALA A 2 -17.54 -19.06 -10.95
C ALA A 2 -17.92 -17.79 -11.74
N ASP A 3 -19.21 -17.44 -11.80
CA ASP A 3 -19.67 -16.28 -12.57
C ASP A 3 -19.53 -14.95 -11.82
N VAL A 4 -19.75 -14.97 -10.50
CA VAL A 4 -19.58 -13.80 -9.61
C VAL A 4 -18.11 -13.43 -9.51
N THR A 5 -17.21 -14.43 -9.39
CA THR A 5 -15.76 -14.18 -9.38
C THR A 5 -15.31 -13.48 -10.67
N ARG A 6 -15.80 -13.89 -11.84
CA ARG A 6 -15.47 -13.24 -13.12
C ARG A 6 -16.07 -11.85 -13.26
N ALA A 7 -17.25 -11.60 -12.69
CA ALA A 7 -17.84 -10.27 -12.64
C ALA A 7 -17.01 -9.32 -11.76
N ASN A 8 -16.63 -9.77 -10.56
CA ASN A 8 -15.78 -9.00 -9.64
C ASN A 8 -14.41 -8.68 -10.24
N VAL A 9 -13.76 -9.66 -10.89
CA VAL A 9 -12.48 -9.44 -11.57
C VAL A 9 -12.59 -8.43 -12.72
N ARG A 10 -13.72 -8.41 -13.44
CA ARG A 10 -13.96 -7.41 -14.49
C ARG A 10 -14.17 -6.01 -13.91
N ALA A 11 -14.97 -5.90 -12.84
CA ALA A 11 -15.18 -4.63 -12.15
C ALA A 11 -13.88 -4.07 -11.57
N MET A 12 -13.02 -4.93 -11.00
CA MET A 12 -11.69 -4.54 -10.53
C MET A 12 -10.81 -4.02 -11.67
N ARG A 13 -10.80 -4.69 -12.83
CA ARG A 13 -10.03 -4.22 -14.00
C ARG A 13 -10.52 -2.88 -14.54
N GLU A 14 -11.83 -2.67 -14.57
CA GLU A 14 -12.42 -1.42 -15.02
C GLU A 14 -12.07 -0.26 -14.07
N LEU A 15 -12.09 -0.51 -12.75
CA LEU A 15 -11.62 0.44 -11.75
C LEU A 15 -10.12 0.75 -11.88
N ASP A 16 -9.29 -0.28 -12.11
CA ASP A 16 -7.86 -0.12 -12.34
C ASP A 16 -7.60 0.70 -13.61
N GLU A 17 -8.34 0.45 -14.70
CA GLU A 17 -8.22 1.18 -15.96
C GLU A 17 -8.60 2.67 -15.80
N LEU A 18 -9.64 2.98 -15.03
CA LEU A 18 -10.02 4.35 -14.70
C LEU A 18 -8.94 5.06 -13.85
N GLN A 19 -8.31 4.35 -12.91
CA GLN A 19 -7.17 4.88 -12.15
C GLN A 19 -5.95 5.14 -13.05
N ASN A 20 -5.67 4.22 -13.97
CA ASN A 20 -4.47 4.23 -14.80
C ASN A 20 -4.58 5.21 -16.00
N ALA A 21 -5.79 5.57 -16.43
CA ALA A 21 -6.05 6.47 -17.55
C ALA A 21 -5.52 7.90 -17.34
N ASN A 22 -5.24 8.30 -16.10
CA ASN A 22 -4.81 9.66 -15.76
C ASN A 22 -3.30 9.79 -15.48
N HIS A 23 -2.51 8.81 -15.88
CA HIS A 23 -1.06 8.83 -15.65
C HIS A 23 -0.35 9.82 -16.58
N GLY A 24 0.27 10.83 -15.97
CA GLY A 24 1.10 11.81 -16.66
C GLY A 24 2.42 11.19 -17.15
N TRP A 25 3.22 11.98 -17.88
CA TRP A 25 4.55 11.56 -18.32
C TRP A 25 5.46 11.12 -17.16
N ALA A 26 5.39 11.82 -16.02
CA ALA A 26 6.16 11.49 -14.81
C ALA A 26 5.77 10.11 -14.24
N ASP A 27 4.48 9.77 -14.25
CA ASP A 27 3.99 8.49 -13.72
C ASP A 27 4.46 7.33 -14.58
N ARG A 28 4.51 7.49 -15.91
CA ARG A 28 5.06 6.46 -16.82
C ARG A 28 6.55 6.20 -16.58
N VAL A 29 7.32 7.25 -16.32
CA VAL A 29 8.75 7.12 -16.00
C VAL A 29 8.92 6.44 -14.64
N ALA A 30 8.13 6.84 -13.64
CA ALA A 30 8.13 6.19 -12.32
C ALA A 30 7.79 4.70 -12.42
N ASP A 31 6.79 4.33 -13.23
CA ASP A 31 6.39 2.93 -13.44
C ASP A 31 7.46 2.10 -14.15
N LEU A 32 8.14 2.68 -15.15
CA LEU A 32 9.25 2.03 -15.85
C LEU A 32 10.43 1.80 -14.90
N VAL A 33 10.77 2.81 -14.10
CA VAL A 33 11.82 2.75 -13.09
C VAL A 33 11.46 1.72 -12.01
N ALA A 34 10.22 1.73 -11.51
CA ALA A 34 9.76 0.77 -10.49
C ALA A 34 9.91 -0.68 -10.98
N ARG A 35 9.56 -0.94 -12.24
CA ARG A 35 9.72 -2.26 -12.88
C ARG A 35 11.19 -2.62 -13.07
N ALA A 36 12.04 -1.67 -13.47
CA ALA A 36 13.46 -1.89 -13.67
C ALA A 36 14.19 -2.17 -12.34
N CYS A 37 13.93 -1.38 -11.30
CA CYS A 37 14.53 -1.54 -9.97
C CYS A 37 13.98 -2.75 -9.21
N GLY A 38 12.74 -3.17 -9.47
CA GLY A 38 12.13 -4.36 -8.85
C GLY A 38 12.61 -5.70 -9.44
N HIS A 39 13.39 -5.68 -10.52
CA HIS A 39 13.83 -6.89 -11.21
C HIS A 39 15.29 -7.24 -10.87
N ILE A 40 15.51 -8.43 -10.31
CA ILE A 40 16.86 -8.95 -9.97
C ILE A 40 17.81 -8.95 -11.18
N GLY A 41 17.28 -9.04 -12.40
CA GLY A 41 18.05 -8.99 -13.64
C GLY A 41 18.83 -7.69 -13.83
N PHE A 42 18.33 -6.56 -13.33
CA PHE A 42 19.04 -5.27 -13.40
C PHE A 42 20.38 -5.34 -12.66
N VAL A 43 20.38 -5.91 -11.45
CA VAL A 43 21.58 -6.07 -10.61
C VAL A 43 22.58 -7.02 -11.28
N ILE A 44 22.08 -8.12 -11.88
CA ILE A 44 22.93 -9.11 -12.57
C ILE A 44 23.65 -8.48 -13.76
N VAL A 45 22.96 -7.66 -14.56
CA VAL A 45 23.56 -6.96 -15.71
C VAL A 45 24.69 -6.02 -15.26
N HIS A 46 24.50 -5.25 -14.19
CA HIS A 46 25.53 -4.36 -13.64
C HIS A 46 26.73 -5.16 -13.09
N ALA A 47 26.46 -6.23 -12.34
CA ALA A 47 27.51 -7.09 -11.81
C ALA A 47 28.37 -7.70 -12.92
N ILE A 48 27.75 -8.19 -14.00
CA ILE A 48 28.47 -8.72 -15.17
C ILE A 48 29.23 -7.60 -15.88
N GLY A 49 28.63 -6.41 -16.06
CA GLY A 49 29.28 -5.26 -16.68
C GLY A 49 30.54 -4.81 -15.93
N PHE A 50 30.46 -4.68 -14.60
CA PHE A 50 31.61 -4.35 -13.77
C PHE A 50 32.66 -5.46 -13.78
N ALA A 51 32.26 -6.73 -13.68
CA ALA A 51 33.19 -7.85 -13.78
C ALA A 51 33.92 -7.89 -15.12
N ALA A 52 33.20 -7.68 -16.23
CA ALA A 52 33.77 -7.62 -17.57
C ALA A 52 34.77 -6.45 -17.70
N TRP A 53 34.45 -5.27 -17.16
CA TRP A 53 35.34 -4.11 -17.16
C TRP A 53 36.63 -4.36 -16.37
N MET A 54 36.51 -4.95 -15.18
CA MET A 54 37.67 -5.30 -14.35
C MET A 54 38.56 -6.33 -15.05
N ILE A 55 37.98 -7.37 -15.64
CA ILE A 55 38.73 -8.42 -16.37
C ILE A 55 39.44 -7.82 -17.59
N TRP A 56 38.74 -7.00 -18.38
CA TRP A 56 39.30 -6.33 -19.55
C TRP A 56 40.49 -5.44 -19.17
N ASN A 57 40.36 -4.61 -18.13
CA ASN A 57 41.47 -3.78 -17.65
C ASN A 57 42.62 -4.61 -17.05
N SER A 58 42.33 -5.74 -16.40
CA SER A 58 43.39 -6.59 -15.83
C SER A 58 44.21 -7.34 -16.89
N LEU A 59 43.62 -7.61 -18.06
CA LEU A 59 44.26 -8.34 -19.16
C LEU A 59 44.87 -7.40 -20.22
N ALA A 60 44.55 -6.11 -20.19
CA ALA A 60 45.06 -5.13 -21.13
C ALA A 60 46.53 -4.78 -20.82
N GLY A 61 47.41 -4.89 -21.82
CA GLY A 61 48.82 -4.53 -21.68
C GLY A 61 49.07 -3.02 -21.45
N ASN A 62 48.11 -2.16 -21.84
CA ASN A 62 48.06 -0.75 -21.48
C ASN A 62 46.63 -0.43 -20.99
N PRO A 63 46.34 -0.62 -19.70
CA PRO A 63 44.98 -0.52 -19.20
C PRO A 63 44.50 0.93 -19.17
N PRO A 64 43.32 1.24 -19.74
CA PRO A 64 42.73 2.57 -19.66
C PRO A 64 42.34 2.96 -18.22
N ASP A 65 42.05 2.01 -17.35
CA ASP A 65 41.70 2.21 -15.94
C ASP A 65 42.52 1.26 -15.04
N PRO A 66 43.78 1.63 -14.70
CA PRO A 66 44.63 0.82 -13.83
C PRO A 66 44.01 0.69 -12.43
N TYR A 67 44.34 -0.40 -11.72
CA TYR A 67 44.01 -0.55 -10.30
C TYR A 67 44.49 0.71 -9.54
N PRO A 68 43.61 1.45 -8.83
CA PRO A 68 42.37 1.01 -8.16
C PRO A 68 41.03 1.24 -8.90
N PHE A 69 41.02 1.33 -10.24
CA PHE A 69 39.81 1.53 -11.07
C PHE A 69 39.05 2.84 -10.76
N THR A 70 39.76 3.97 -10.85
CA THR A 70 39.21 5.30 -10.54
C THR A 70 38.06 5.68 -11.48
N LEU A 71 38.15 5.34 -12.77
CA LEU A 71 37.10 5.67 -13.74
C LEU A 71 35.83 4.87 -13.49
N LEU A 72 35.97 3.55 -13.24
CA LEU A 72 34.82 2.72 -12.86
C LEU A 72 34.17 3.23 -11.57
N THR A 73 34.97 3.59 -10.57
CA THR A 73 34.47 4.11 -9.30
C THR A 73 33.69 5.42 -9.47
N LEU A 74 34.21 6.34 -10.30
CA LEU A 74 33.53 7.60 -10.60
C LEU A 74 32.19 7.35 -11.32
N PHE A 75 32.19 6.49 -12.32
CA PHE A 75 30.98 6.14 -13.07
C PHE A 75 29.95 5.46 -12.18
N ALA A 76 30.34 4.45 -11.41
CA ALA A 76 29.47 3.73 -10.49
C ALA A 76 28.90 4.65 -9.39
N SER A 77 29.68 5.62 -8.90
CA SER A 77 29.21 6.61 -7.92
C SER A 77 28.16 7.55 -8.52
N ALA A 78 28.40 8.05 -9.74
CA ALA A 78 27.42 8.88 -10.44
C ALA A 78 26.14 8.10 -10.75
N GLU A 79 26.28 6.88 -11.26
CA GLU A 79 25.18 5.96 -11.53
C GLU A 79 24.37 5.65 -10.26
N GLY A 80 25.04 5.41 -9.13
CA GLY A 80 24.39 5.17 -7.83
C GLY A 80 23.50 6.35 -7.37
N ILE A 81 23.94 7.60 -7.57
CA ILE A 81 23.15 8.79 -7.26
C ILE A 81 21.88 8.85 -8.13
N PHE A 82 21.99 8.53 -9.42
CA PHE A 82 20.84 8.46 -10.31
C PHE A 82 19.88 7.36 -9.88
N LEU A 83 20.38 6.16 -9.57
CA LEU A 83 19.57 5.04 -9.10
C LEU A 83 18.84 5.36 -7.81
N MET A 84 19.52 5.95 -6.82
CA MET A 84 18.88 6.34 -5.57
C MET A 84 17.79 7.40 -5.79
N SER A 85 18.05 8.38 -6.67
CA SER A 85 17.07 9.41 -7.02
C SER A 85 15.85 8.79 -7.69
N PHE A 86 16.06 7.86 -8.61
CA PHE A 86 15.00 7.10 -9.28
C PHE A 86 14.20 6.24 -8.31
N ILE A 87 14.86 5.55 -7.38
CA ILE A 87 14.21 4.81 -6.30
C ILE A 87 13.34 5.74 -5.46
N LEU A 88 13.84 6.91 -5.05
CA LEU A 88 13.10 7.86 -4.23
C LEU A 88 11.86 8.40 -4.95
N ILE A 89 11.99 8.72 -6.25
CA ILE A 89 10.86 9.14 -7.08
C ILE A 89 9.81 8.02 -7.17
N SER A 90 10.25 6.78 -7.43
CA SER A 90 9.37 5.61 -7.46
C SER A 90 8.69 5.37 -6.11
N GLN A 91 9.40 5.50 -5.00
CA GLN A 91 8.85 5.34 -3.65
C GLN A 91 7.82 6.43 -3.34
N ASN A 92 8.11 7.70 -3.67
CA ASN A 92 7.17 8.80 -3.47
C ASN A 92 5.90 8.60 -4.30
N TYR A 93 6.04 8.15 -5.56
CA TYR A 93 4.89 7.84 -6.42
C TYR A 93 4.04 6.69 -5.85
N GLN A 94 4.66 5.57 -5.47
CA GLN A 94 3.97 4.44 -4.86
C GLN A 94 3.30 4.82 -3.53
N GLY A 95 3.95 5.66 -2.72
CA GLY A 95 3.40 6.19 -1.47
C GLY A 95 2.15 7.03 -1.70
N ARG A 96 2.16 7.93 -2.69
CA ARG A 96 0.98 8.72 -3.07
C ARG A 96 -0.17 7.84 -3.56
N LEU A 97 0.13 6.79 -4.34
CA LEU A 97 -0.88 5.84 -4.81
C LEU A 97 -1.46 5.01 -3.66
N ALA A 98 -0.61 4.53 -2.75
CA ALA A 98 -1.02 3.79 -1.56
C ALA A 98 -1.92 4.64 -0.66
N GLU A 99 -1.57 5.91 -0.43
CA GLU A 99 -2.39 6.84 0.35
C GLU A 99 -3.77 7.06 -0.26
N ARG A 100 -3.84 7.25 -1.59
CA ARG A 100 -5.13 7.39 -2.30
C ARG A 100 -5.99 6.13 -2.19
N ARG A 101 -5.39 4.94 -2.27
CA ARG A 101 -6.10 3.66 -2.08
C ARG A 101 -6.61 3.55 -0.65
N ASN A 102 -5.77 3.85 0.35
CA ASN A 102 -6.16 3.81 1.75
C ASN A 102 -7.35 4.76 2.05
N GLN A 103 -7.32 5.97 1.50
CA GLN A 103 -8.44 6.92 1.65
C GLN A 103 -9.74 6.44 0.99
N LEU A 104 -9.66 5.76 -0.16
CA LEU A 104 -10.82 5.18 -0.82
C LEU A 104 -11.36 3.99 -0.02
N ASP A 105 -10.48 3.11 0.44
CA ASP A 105 -10.84 1.94 1.26
C ASP A 105 -11.51 2.37 2.56
N LEU A 106 -10.99 3.40 3.23
CA LEU A 106 -11.61 3.98 4.41
C LEU A 106 -13.01 4.52 4.11
N GLN A 107 -13.18 5.27 3.01
CA GLN A 107 -14.50 5.79 2.63
C GLN A 107 -15.51 4.69 2.32
N ILE A 108 -15.09 3.64 1.60
CA ILE A 108 -15.95 2.49 1.29
C ILE A 108 -16.33 1.77 2.58
N ASN A 109 -15.39 1.60 3.51
CA ASN A 109 -15.63 0.95 4.79
C ASN A 109 -16.63 1.75 5.65
N LEU A 110 -16.44 3.07 5.77
CA LEU A 110 -17.38 3.96 6.47
C LEU A 110 -18.79 3.91 5.86
N LEU A 111 -18.87 3.90 4.52
CA LEU A 111 -20.16 3.80 3.83
C LEU A 111 -20.83 2.45 4.11
N ALA A 112 -20.07 1.35 4.05
CA ALA A 112 -20.56 0.01 4.37
C ALA A 112 -21.05 -0.09 5.83
N GLU A 113 -20.35 0.53 6.78
CA GLU A 113 -20.78 0.61 8.18
C GLU A 113 -22.09 1.39 8.33
N GLN A 114 -22.25 2.52 7.63
CA GLN A 114 -23.50 3.27 7.62
C GLN A 114 -24.66 2.49 7.00
N GLU A 115 -24.42 1.77 5.90
CA GLU A 115 -25.40 0.91 5.26
C GLU A 115 -25.81 -0.25 6.18
N ASN A 116 -24.84 -0.88 6.86
CA ASN A 116 -25.09 -1.95 7.81
C ASN A 116 -25.91 -1.45 9.01
N SER A 117 -25.57 -0.29 9.57
CA SER A 117 -26.32 0.35 10.65
C SER A 117 -27.76 0.65 10.23
N LYS A 118 -27.97 1.20 9.03
CA LYS A 118 -29.32 1.42 8.47
C LYS A 118 -30.07 0.11 8.27
N MET A 119 -29.39 -0.95 7.83
CA MET A 119 -29.97 -2.27 7.66
C MET A 119 -30.46 -2.84 9.00
N LEU A 120 -29.66 -2.75 10.06
CA LEU A 120 -30.06 -3.15 11.42
C LEU A 120 -31.31 -2.39 11.88
N LEU A 121 -31.36 -1.07 11.70
CA LEU A 121 -32.53 -0.26 12.07
C LEU A 121 -33.78 -0.63 11.27
N LEU A 122 -33.65 -0.91 9.97
CA LEU A 122 -34.76 -1.35 9.13
C LEU A 122 -35.24 -2.75 9.52
N LEU A 123 -34.32 -3.67 9.82
CA LEU A 123 -34.65 -5.01 10.31
C LEU A 123 -35.37 -4.96 11.65
N GLU A 124 -34.91 -4.10 12.57
CA GLU A 124 -35.58 -3.87 13.86
C GLU A 124 -37.00 -3.33 13.65
N ALA A 125 -37.18 -2.34 12.77
CA ALA A 125 -38.48 -1.78 12.46
C ALA A 125 -39.44 -2.83 11.85
N ILE A 126 -38.94 -3.70 10.97
CA ILE A 126 -39.72 -4.81 10.40
C ILE A 126 -40.06 -5.83 11.49
N ALA A 127 -39.10 -6.22 12.33
CA ALA A 127 -39.28 -7.22 13.37
C ALA A 127 -40.29 -6.76 14.45
N LYS A 128 -40.27 -5.47 14.82
CA LYS A 128 -41.31 -4.83 15.66
C LYS A 128 -42.69 -4.90 15.00
N LYS A 129 -42.79 -4.60 13.70
CA LYS A 129 -44.07 -4.60 12.96
C LYS A 129 -44.66 -5.99 12.77
N VAL A 130 -43.82 -7.01 12.64
CA VAL A 130 -44.23 -8.43 12.48
C VAL A 130 -44.50 -9.10 13.84
N GLY A 131 -44.20 -8.41 14.96
CA GLY A 131 -44.37 -8.96 16.32
C GLY A 131 -43.32 -10.03 16.66
N ALA A 132 -42.22 -10.09 15.91
CA ALA A 132 -41.12 -11.01 16.14
C ALA A 132 -40.23 -10.58 17.32
N LEU A 133 -40.20 -9.28 17.64
CA LEU A 133 -39.53 -8.73 18.82
C LEU A 133 -40.56 -8.50 19.95
N GLN A 134 -40.33 -9.11 21.11
CA GLN A 134 -41.08 -8.81 22.35
C GLN A 134 -40.35 -7.71 23.14
N GLY A 135 -40.61 -6.45 22.80
CA GLY A 135 -40.03 -5.28 23.48
C GLY A 135 -38.83 -4.65 22.75
N ASP A 136 -38.19 -3.67 23.39
CA ASP A 136 -36.89 -3.14 22.95
C ASP A 136 -35.81 -4.18 23.28
N ASP A 137 -35.18 -4.74 22.26
CA ASP A 137 -34.05 -5.66 22.43
C ASP A 137 -32.76 -4.83 22.58
N PRO A 138 -32.15 -4.79 23.79
CA PRO A 138 -30.94 -3.99 24.02
C PRO A 138 -29.75 -4.46 23.16
N GLU A 139 -29.75 -5.69 22.66
CA GLU A 139 -28.66 -6.25 21.86
C GLU A 139 -28.56 -5.57 20.48
N VAL A 140 -29.69 -5.17 19.88
CA VAL A 140 -29.73 -4.44 18.59
C VAL A 140 -29.19 -3.02 18.75
N GLY A 141 -29.54 -2.33 19.84
CA GLY A 141 -29.02 -0.99 20.13
C GLY A 141 -27.51 -0.98 20.34
N VAL A 142 -26.97 -2.01 20.99
CA VAL A 142 -25.53 -2.19 21.17
C VAL A 142 -24.82 -2.45 19.83
N LEU A 143 -25.38 -3.30 18.96
CA LEU A 143 -24.80 -3.56 17.64
C LEU A 143 -24.80 -2.32 16.72
N VAL A 144 -25.85 -1.49 16.79
CA VAL A 144 -25.90 -0.21 16.06
C VAL A 144 -24.85 0.77 16.61
N GLN A 145 -24.67 0.85 17.93
CA GLN A 145 -23.61 1.69 18.51
C GLN A 145 -22.20 1.19 18.18
N ALA A 146 -22.00 -0.12 18.12
CA ALA A 146 -20.72 -0.74 17.80
C ALA A 146 -20.35 -0.64 16.31
N THR A 147 -21.22 -0.09 15.46
CA THR A 147 -20.96 0.14 14.02
C THR A 147 -20.82 1.64 13.71
N ASP A 148 -20.83 2.51 14.72
CA ASP A 148 -20.68 3.96 14.56
C ASP A 148 -19.17 4.34 14.54
N PRO A 149 -18.65 4.85 13.40
CA PRO A 149 -17.22 5.11 13.24
C PRO A 149 -16.66 6.14 14.23
N GLU A 150 -17.45 7.17 14.59
CA GLU A 150 -16.99 8.21 15.52
C GLU A 150 -16.84 7.65 16.94
N LYS A 151 -17.74 6.75 17.33
CA LYS A 151 -17.66 6.07 18.63
C LYS A 151 -16.53 5.05 18.67
N LEU A 152 -16.32 4.32 17.58
CA LEU A 152 -15.19 3.39 17.45
C LEU A 152 -13.85 4.12 17.57
N ALA A 153 -13.69 5.25 16.88
CA ALA A 153 -12.47 6.05 16.97
C ALA A 153 -12.20 6.55 18.41
N GLY A 154 -13.25 7.00 19.11
CA GLY A 154 -13.16 7.39 20.52
C GLY A 154 -12.79 6.22 21.44
N GLN A 155 -13.43 5.06 21.26
CA GLN A 155 -13.14 3.83 22.02
C GLN A 155 -11.71 3.34 21.79
N ILE A 156 -11.18 3.49 20.57
CA ILE A 156 -9.79 3.15 20.24
C ILE A 156 -8.84 4.13 20.94
N ASP A 157 -9.06 5.45 20.88
CA ASP A 157 -8.22 6.44 21.58
C ASP A 157 -8.22 6.25 23.10
N GLU A 158 -9.39 5.93 23.66
CA GLU A 158 -9.56 5.64 25.08
C GLU A 158 -8.83 4.35 25.48
N ALA A 159 -8.95 3.27 24.69
CA ALA A 159 -8.19 2.04 24.91
C ALA A 159 -6.67 2.23 24.76
N TYR A 160 -6.21 3.03 23.79
CA TYR A 160 -4.80 3.38 23.65
C TYR A 160 -4.29 4.14 24.88
N ARG A 161 -5.05 5.12 25.37
CA ARG A 161 -4.73 5.86 26.60
C ARG A 161 -4.69 4.98 27.84
N GLU A 162 -5.63 4.05 28.00
CA GLU A 162 -5.63 3.09 29.11
C GLU A 162 -4.40 2.16 29.07
N THR A 163 -3.93 1.81 27.87
CA THR A 163 -2.70 1.01 27.71
C THR A 163 -1.41 1.82 27.90
N GLU A 164 -1.39 3.11 27.57
CA GLU A 164 -0.23 4.00 27.82
C GLU A 164 -0.14 4.48 29.28
N ASP A 165 -1.29 4.70 29.94
CA ASP A 165 -1.39 5.16 31.33
C ASP A 165 -1.43 4.00 32.34
N SER A 166 -1.43 2.75 31.85
CA SER A 166 -1.05 1.60 32.66
C SER A 166 0.46 1.71 32.93
N PRO A 167 0.90 2.07 34.14
CA PRO A 167 2.30 1.98 34.47
C PRO A 167 2.70 0.54 34.18
N GLN A 168 3.74 0.39 33.37
CA GLN A 168 4.46 -0.85 33.10
C GLN A 168 4.21 -1.86 34.19
N ASP A 169 3.99 -3.12 33.81
CA ASP A 169 4.28 -4.31 34.59
C ASP A 169 5.50 -4.10 35.50
N ALA A 170 5.26 -3.42 36.61
CA ALA A 170 6.06 -3.38 37.78
C ALA A 170 5.76 -4.76 38.34
N GLN A 171 6.68 -5.69 38.07
CA GLN A 171 6.74 -7.04 38.63
C GLN A 171 6.27 -8.16 37.69
N LYS A 172 7.10 -8.47 36.68
CA LYS A 172 7.49 -9.88 36.47
C LYS A 172 8.87 -10.03 35.84
#